data_AF-A0A9N8VP28-F1
#
_entry.id   AF-A0A9N8VP28-F1
#
_cell.length_a   1.000
_cell.length_b   1.000
_cell.length_c   1.000
_cell.angle_alpha   90.00
_cell.angle_beta   90.00
_cell.angle_gamma   90.00
#
_symmetry.space_group_name_H-M   'P 1'
#
loop_
_entity.id
_entity.type
_entity.pdbx_description
1 polymer ?
#
loop_
_entity_poly.entity_id
_entity_poly.type
_entity_poly.pdbx_seq_one_letter_code
_entity_poly.pdbx_strand_id
1 'polypeptide(L)'
;MLFRIRPTQLHYHVEHLMKGGIYSKAPIWYPVMKMFPPGQSLPRASNNNATSTLNKKNNKNSTKHLRTKSARPQPIVYPEDALRRQFYRDHPYELLRPRVLMEKEIQVDKVWKSLVGDDEDPSEVTGESVIQYQMYLMAHKGMSQRQAYAIACNEFYKIRAREEIEQRVAEEQAIAFGAVRKKSEVEKTMWKEYKEIRRTRNAV
;
A
#
# COMPACT_ATOMS: atom_id res chain seq x y z
N MET A 1 27.31 29.38 2.70
CA MET A 1 26.04 29.79 2.07
C MET A 1 25.62 31.12 2.66
N LEU A 2 25.39 32.11 1.80
CA LEU A 2 24.91 33.46 2.17
C LEU A 2 23.60 33.37 2.97
N PHE A 3 23.37 34.32 3.87
CA PHE A 3 22.13 34.47 4.66
C PHE A 3 20.91 34.45 3.73
N ARG A 4 20.26 33.29 3.60
CA ARG A 4 18.98 33.17 2.90
C ARG A 4 17.85 33.52 3.86
N ILE A 5 17.01 34.46 3.45
CA ILE A 5 15.76 34.81 4.13
C ILE A 5 14.91 33.54 4.21
N ARG A 6 14.32 33.27 5.38
CA ARG A 6 13.39 32.15 5.54
C ARG A 6 12.13 32.47 4.73
N PRO A 7 11.73 31.63 3.76
CA PRO A 7 10.58 31.91 2.90
C PRO A 7 9.27 32.05 3.69
N THR A 8 9.17 31.41 4.86
CA THR A 8 8.02 31.52 5.77
C THR A 8 7.91 32.89 6.45
N GLN A 9 9.00 33.64 6.58
CA GLN A 9 9.05 34.94 7.25
C GLN A 9 9.11 36.11 6.25
N LEU A 10 8.74 35.86 4.99
CA LEU A 10 8.87 36.82 3.90
C LEU A 10 8.00 38.07 4.13
N HIS A 11 6.78 37.92 4.65
CA HIS A 11 5.91 39.06 4.99
C HIS A 11 6.54 39.98 6.05
N TYR A 12 7.19 39.42 7.08
CA TYR A 12 7.94 40.23 8.04
C TYR A 12 9.06 40.99 7.36
N HIS A 13 9.82 40.37 6.46
CA HIS A 13 10.91 41.04 5.78
C HIS A 13 10.43 42.23 4.92
N VAL A 14 9.35 42.05 4.14
CA VAL A 14 8.74 43.13 3.35
C VAL A 14 8.21 44.24 4.25
N GLU A 15 7.60 43.90 5.38
CA GLU A 15 7.15 44.89 6.36
C GLU A 15 8.32 45.73 6.89
N HIS A 16 9.48 45.13 7.17
CA HIS A 16 10.67 45.87 7.61
C HIS A 16 11.22 46.78 6.51
N LEU A 17 11.23 46.33 5.25
CA LEU A 17 11.68 47.14 4.12
C LEU A 17 10.75 48.33 3.84
N MET A 18 9.44 48.14 4.04
CA MET A 18 8.46 49.23 3.96
C MET A 18 8.62 50.23 5.12
N LYS A 19 8.80 49.74 6.36
CA LYS A 19 9.09 50.60 7.53
C LYS A 19 10.38 51.40 7.37
N GLY A 20 11.40 50.80 6.75
CA GLY A 20 12.67 51.44 6.45
C GLY A 20 12.65 52.39 5.24
N GLY A 21 11.50 52.57 4.58
CA GLY A 21 11.37 53.47 3.42
C GLY A 21 12.06 52.99 2.15
N ILE A 22 12.54 51.74 2.09
CA ILE A 22 13.20 51.17 0.91
C ILE A 22 12.16 50.81 -0.17
N TYR A 23 11.00 50.32 0.26
CA TYR A 23 9.86 50.09 -0.62
C TYR A 23 8.72 51.06 -0.31
N SER A 24 8.31 51.82 -1.34
CA SER A 24 7.22 52.79 -1.22
C SER A 24 5.83 52.16 -1.35
N LYS A 25 5.67 51.11 -2.17
CA LYS A 25 4.39 50.43 -2.41
C LYS A 25 4.44 48.98 -1.94
N ALA A 26 3.42 48.55 -1.22
CA ALA A 26 3.28 47.14 -0.81
C ALA A 26 3.02 46.25 -2.04
N PRO A 27 3.61 45.05 -2.10
CA PRO A 27 3.23 44.04 -3.08
C PRO A 27 1.78 43.60 -2.92
N ILE A 28 1.11 43.27 -4.03
CA ILE A 28 -0.31 42.90 -4.07
C ILE A 28 -0.64 41.70 -3.15
N TRP A 29 0.28 40.75 -3.02
CA TRP A 29 0.10 39.55 -2.19
C TRP A 29 0.36 39.80 -0.70
N TYR A 30 1.00 40.90 -0.29
CA TYR A 30 1.36 41.19 1.10
C TYR A 30 0.15 41.18 2.07
N PRO A 31 -0.97 41.90 1.81
CA PRO A 31 -2.12 41.87 2.71
C PRO A 31 -2.73 40.47 2.86
N VAL A 32 -2.75 39.67 1.78
CA VAL A 32 -3.23 38.28 1.81
C VAL A 32 -2.33 37.41 2.68
N MET A 33 -1.01 37.53 2.54
CA MET A 33 -0.05 36.75 3.34
C MET A 33 -0.02 37.18 4.81
N LYS A 34 -0.35 38.44 5.12
CA LYS A 34 -0.52 38.92 6.50
C LYS A 34 -1.79 38.36 7.14
N MET A 35 -2.86 38.23 6.36
CA MET A 35 -4.13 37.64 6.80
C MET A 35 -4.04 36.11 6.96
N PHE A 36 -3.30 35.45 6.07
CA PHE A 36 -3.08 34.01 6.06
C PHE A 36 -1.57 33.69 6.12
N PRO A 37 -0.94 33.79 7.30
CA PRO A 37 0.49 33.54 7.42
C PRO A 37 0.81 32.07 7.10
N PRO A 38 1.95 31.78 6.45
CA PRO A 38 2.38 30.41 6.23
C PRO A 38 2.64 29.71 7.57
N GLY A 39 2.48 28.38 7.59
CA GLY A 39 2.76 27.56 8.77
C GLY A 39 4.20 27.77 9.29
N GLN A 40 4.38 27.57 10.60
CA GLN A 40 5.69 27.67 11.23
C GLN A 40 6.67 26.67 10.58
N SER A 41 7.95 27.04 10.47
CA SER A 41 8.98 26.08 10.06
C SER A 41 8.99 24.93 11.05
N LEU A 42 8.69 23.72 10.58
CA LEU A 42 8.54 22.53 11.43
C LEU A 42 9.77 22.42 12.35
N PRO A 43 9.61 22.58 13.68
CA PRO A 43 10.69 22.29 14.59
C PRO A 43 11.04 20.81 14.42
N ARG A 44 12.31 20.45 14.69
CA ARG A 44 12.70 19.04 14.74
C ARG A 44 11.91 18.37 15.86
N ALA A 45 10.80 17.72 15.50
CA ALA A 45 9.97 17.01 16.45
C ALA A 45 10.81 15.89 17.08
N SER A 46 10.85 15.85 18.42
CA SER A 46 11.28 14.65 19.12
C SER A 46 10.29 13.55 18.77
N ASN A 47 10.79 12.39 18.34
CA ASN A 47 9.97 11.24 18.04
C ASN A 47 9.38 10.68 19.35
N ASN A 48 8.33 11.29 19.86
CA ASN A 48 7.68 10.88 21.10
C ASN A 48 6.71 9.71 20.88
N ASN A 49 6.46 9.31 19.63
CA ASN A 49 5.63 8.17 19.26
C ASN A 49 6.41 6.84 19.36
N ALA A 50 7.24 6.68 20.40
CA ALA A 50 7.68 5.36 20.81
C ALA A 50 6.50 4.69 21.54
N THR A 51 5.52 4.21 20.78
CA THR A 51 4.58 3.22 21.28
C THR A 51 5.39 2.04 21.85
N SER A 52 5.12 1.74 23.11
CA SER A 52 5.51 0.50 23.81
C SER A 52 7.01 0.11 23.85
N THR A 53 7.80 0.76 24.71
CA THR A 53 8.83 0.04 25.48
C THR A 53 8.80 0.46 26.95
N LEU A 54 7.64 0.30 27.59
CA LEU A 54 7.52 0.39 29.05
C LEU A 54 8.14 -0.82 29.79
N ASN A 55 8.84 -1.70 29.08
CA ASN A 55 9.66 -2.77 29.66
C ASN A 55 11.14 -2.38 29.59
N LYS A 56 11.52 -1.28 30.26
CA LYS A 56 12.92 -1.02 30.59
C LYS A 56 13.36 -2.03 31.65
N LYS A 57 13.76 -3.23 31.22
CA LYS A 57 14.66 -4.06 32.03
C LYS A 57 15.89 -3.21 32.32
N ASN A 58 16.21 -3.04 33.59
CA ASN A 58 17.35 -2.28 34.12
C ASN A 58 18.68 -2.89 33.63
N ASN A 59 19.01 -2.69 32.35
CA ASN A 59 20.29 -3.05 31.80
C ASN A 59 21.32 -2.02 32.28
N LYS A 60 22.14 -2.43 33.25
CA LYS A 60 23.25 -1.67 33.85
C LYS A 60 24.32 -1.19 32.83
N ASN A 61 24.16 -1.53 31.54
CA ASN A 61 25.03 -1.15 30.42
C ASN A 61 24.54 0.06 29.60
N SER A 62 23.50 0.76 30.05
CA SER A 62 22.87 1.90 29.34
C SER A 62 23.78 3.13 29.16
N THR A 63 24.89 3.22 29.90
CA THR A 63 25.80 4.39 29.90
C THR A 63 26.65 4.53 28.63
N LYS A 64 26.68 3.53 27.73
CA LYS A 64 27.50 3.58 26.50
C LYS A 64 26.89 4.39 25.34
N HIS A 65 25.65 4.88 25.45
CA HIS A 65 24.97 5.60 24.37
C HIS A 65 24.32 6.90 24.82
N LEU A 66 25.09 7.80 25.44
CA LEU A 66 24.67 9.18 25.76
C LEU A 66 24.47 10.09 24.53
N ARG A 67 24.75 9.61 23.31
CA ARG A 67 24.47 10.38 22.08
C ARG A 67 22.97 10.40 21.81
N THR A 68 22.40 11.60 21.77
CA THR A 68 21.04 11.86 21.29
C THR A 68 20.90 11.30 19.87
N LYS A 69 20.10 10.25 19.70
CA LYS A 69 19.77 9.71 18.37
C LYS A 69 19.11 10.83 17.57
N SER A 70 19.57 11.03 16.32
CA SER A 70 18.93 11.97 15.41
C SER A 70 17.44 11.63 15.28
N ALA A 71 16.57 12.64 15.31
CA ALA A 71 15.16 12.48 14.97
C ALA A 71 15.06 11.91 13.54
N ARG A 72 14.66 10.64 13.43
CA ARG A 72 14.40 9.91 12.19
C ARG A 72 12.95 9.43 12.22
N PRO A 73 12.17 9.53 11.14
CA PRO A 73 10.82 9.00 11.13
C PRO A 73 10.82 7.52 11.53
N GLN A 74 9.86 7.12 12.35
CA GLN A 74 9.71 5.72 12.73
C GLN A 74 9.12 4.93 11.55
N PRO A 75 9.54 3.67 11.36
CA PRO A 75 8.89 2.81 10.37
C PRO A 75 7.42 2.58 10.76
N ILE A 76 6.53 2.69 9.79
CA ILE A 76 5.12 2.34 9.96
C ILE A 76 5.03 0.83 9.77
N VAL A 77 4.61 0.11 10.80
CA VAL A 77 4.50 -1.35 10.79
C VAL A 77 3.10 -1.72 11.24
N TYR A 78 2.42 -2.54 10.45
CA TYR A 78 1.09 -3.03 10.77
C TYR A 78 1.14 -4.51 11.18
N PRO A 79 0.22 -4.98 12.05
CA PRO A 79 0.16 -6.39 12.40
C PRO A 79 -0.18 -7.27 11.19
N GLU A 80 -0.92 -6.75 10.21
CA GLU A 80 -1.27 -7.52 9.01
C GLU A 80 -0.04 -7.82 8.14
N ASP A 81 1.03 -7.02 8.18
CA ASP A 81 2.23 -7.22 7.35
C ASP A 81 2.88 -8.59 7.59
N ALA A 82 2.82 -9.10 8.82
CA ALA A 82 3.28 -10.44 9.15
C ALA A 82 2.40 -11.51 8.49
N LEU A 83 1.08 -11.30 8.47
CA LEU A 83 0.10 -12.19 7.82
C LEU A 83 0.28 -12.18 6.31
N ARG A 84 0.53 -11.00 5.70
CA ARG A 84 0.83 -10.87 4.26
C ARG A 84 2.02 -11.73 3.86
N ARG A 85 3.12 -11.60 4.62
CA ARG A 85 4.35 -12.36 4.38
C ARG A 85 4.12 -13.86 4.48
N GLN A 86 3.32 -14.30 5.44
CA GLN A 86 2.99 -15.72 5.59
C GLN A 86 2.14 -16.22 4.41
N PHE A 87 1.08 -15.50 4.06
CA PHE A 87 0.15 -15.90 3.00
C PHE A 87 0.84 -16.04 1.64
N TYR A 88 1.58 -15.01 1.20
CA TYR A 88 2.24 -15.04 -0.11
C TYR A 88 3.47 -15.96 -0.16
N ARG A 89 4.03 -16.33 1.00
CA ARG A 89 5.06 -17.37 1.07
C ARG A 89 4.47 -18.75 0.81
N ASP A 90 3.29 -19.01 1.39
CA ASP A 90 2.59 -20.28 1.20
C ASP A 90 1.94 -20.35 -0.21
N HIS A 91 1.56 -19.21 -0.79
CA HIS A 91 0.89 -19.09 -2.09
C HIS A 91 1.68 -18.23 -3.09
N PRO A 92 2.83 -18.70 -3.60
CA PRO A 92 3.67 -17.91 -4.51
C PRO A 92 2.96 -17.57 -5.83
N TYR A 93 2.07 -18.43 -6.31
CA TYR A 93 1.33 -18.21 -7.56
C TYR A 93 0.22 -17.17 -7.47
N GLU A 94 -0.21 -16.77 -6.26
CA GLU A 94 -1.12 -15.62 -6.12
C GLU A 94 -0.43 -14.30 -6.49
N LEU A 95 0.91 -14.23 -6.44
CA LEU A 95 1.68 -13.08 -6.93
C LEU A 95 1.66 -12.97 -8.46
N LEU A 96 1.39 -14.06 -9.18
CA LEU A 96 1.29 -14.05 -10.64
C LEU A 96 -0.03 -13.41 -11.10
N ARG A 97 -1.06 -13.39 -10.24
CA ARG A 97 -2.35 -12.78 -10.60
C ARG A 97 -2.20 -11.26 -10.66
N PRO A 98 -2.53 -10.62 -11.80
CA PRO A 98 -2.32 -9.18 -11.96
C PRO A 98 -3.23 -8.40 -11.01
N ARG A 99 -2.68 -7.33 -10.41
CA ARG A 99 -3.42 -6.44 -9.51
C ARG A 99 -3.28 -4.99 -9.94
N VAL A 100 -4.40 -4.26 -9.86
CA VAL A 100 -4.43 -2.82 -10.09
C VAL A 100 -4.15 -2.12 -8.76
N LEU A 101 -3.10 -1.30 -8.72
CA LEU A 101 -2.70 -0.50 -7.55
C LEU A 101 -3.31 0.91 -7.55
N MET A 102 -4.03 1.27 -8.61
CA MET A 102 -4.76 2.54 -8.66
C MET A 102 -5.95 2.46 -7.72
N GLU A 103 -5.94 3.32 -6.71
CA GLU A 103 -7.05 3.47 -5.77
C GLU A 103 -8.26 4.06 -6.50
N LYS A 104 -9.44 3.47 -6.28
CA LYS A 104 -10.72 4.08 -6.65
C LYS A 104 -11.11 5.12 -5.58
N GLU A 105 -12.15 5.91 -5.80
CA GLU A 105 -12.66 6.85 -4.79
C GLU A 105 -12.88 6.16 -3.43
N ILE A 106 -12.77 6.95 -2.36
CA ILE A 106 -12.69 6.54 -0.94
C ILE A 106 -13.65 5.39 -0.67
N GLN A 107 -13.09 4.20 -0.45
CA GLN A 107 -13.87 3.02 -0.12
C GLN A 107 -14.45 3.17 1.30
N VAL A 108 -15.74 2.91 1.42
CA VAL A 108 -16.43 2.76 2.70
C VAL A 108 -15.72 1.67 3.51
N ASP A 109 -15.55 1.88 4.82
CA ASP A 109 -14.97 0.90 5.73
C ASP A 109 -15.70 -0.44 5.60
N LYS A 110 -15.11 -1.37 4.84
CA LYS A 110 -15.71 -2.66 4.57
C LYS A 110 -15.66 -3.53 5.83
N VAL A 111 -16.83 -4.02 6.24
CA VAL A 111 -16.90 -4.98 7.35
C VAL A 111 -16.59 -6.38 6.82
N TRP A 112 -15.43 -6.92 7.19
CA TRP A 112 -14.95 -8.24 6.76
C TRP A 112 -15.63 -9.41 7.49
N LYS A 113 -16.97 -9.45 7.50
CA LYS A 113 -17.76 -10.56 8.09
C LYS A 113 -17.60 -11.87 7.30
N SER A 114 -17.40 -11.76 6.00
CA SER A 114 -17.21 -12.83 5.02
C SER A 114 -16.09 -12.44 4.06
N LEU A 115 -15.53 -13.43 3.37
CA LEU A 115 -14.45 -13.21 2.41
C LEU A 115 -14.91 -12.46 1.15
N VAL A 116 -16.14 -12.75 0.70
CA VAL A 116 -16.85 -12.06 -0.38
C VAL A 116 -17.86 -11.11 0.26
N GLY A 117 -17.82 -9.83 -0.09
CA GLY A 117 -18.87 -8.87 0.31
C GLY A 117 -20.17 -9.17 -0.44
N ASP A 118 -21.32 -8.74 0.09
CA ASP A 118 -22.63 -9.03 -0.53
C ASP A 118 -22.73 -8.53 -1.98
N ASP A 119 -22.06 -7.42 -2.30
CA ASP A 119 -22.05 -6.78 -3.62
C ASP A 119 -20.75 -7.02 -4.42
N GLU A 120 -19.82 -7.83 -3.92
CA GLU A 120 -18.53 -8.06 -4.58
C GLU A 120 -18.53 -9.34 -5.42
N ASP A 121 -17.94 -9.24 -6.60
CA ASP A 121 -17.71 -10.41 -7.45
C ASP A 121 -16.66 -11.33 -6.80
N PRO A 122 -16.89 -12.66 -6.78
CA PRO A 122 -15.93 -13.62 -6.27
C PRO A 122 -14.55 -13.56 -6.98
N SER A 123 -14.51 -13.02 -8.19
CA SER A 123 -13.28 -12.84 -8.97
C SER A 123 -12.37 -11.71 -8.43
N GLU A 124 -12.92 -10.74 -7.70
CA GLU A 124 -12.14 -9.63 -7.10
C GLU A 124 -11.43 -10.03 -5.79
N VAL A 125 -11.76 -11.22 -5.27
CA VAL A 125 -11.18 -11.77 -4.05
C VAL A 125 -9.69 -12.04 -4.23
N THR A 126 -8.91 -11.62 -3.26
CA THR A 126 -7.45 -11.60 -3.32
C THR A 126 -6.80 -11.96 -1.99
N GLY A 127 -5.47 -12.08 -1.96
CA GLY A 127 -4.77 -12.32 -0.69
C GLY A 127 -5.14 -11.31 0.40
N GLU A 128 -5.29 -10.02 0.05
CA GLU A 128 -5.67 -8.98 1.01
C GLU A 128 -7.03 -9.24 1.66
N SER A 129 -8.03 -9.73 0.91
CA SER A 129 -9.33 -10.05 1.52
C SER A 129 -9.21 -11.21 2.51
N VAL A 130 -8.33 -12.20 2.24
CA VAL A 130 -8.04 -13.31 3.16
C VAL A 130 -7.41 -12.79 4.46
N ILE A 131 -6.45 -11.89 4.35
CA ILE A 131 -5.73 -11.31 5.49
C ILE A 131 -6.66 -10.46 6.35
N GLN A 132 -7.50 -9.62 5.74
CA GLN A 132 -8.46 -8.79 6.44
C GLN A 132 -9.54 -9.64 7.12
N TYR A 133 -10.04 -10.67 6.44
CA TYR A 133 -10.97 -11.63 7.03
C TYR A 133 -10.34 -12.40 8.20
N GLN A 134 -9.09 -12.85 8.06
CA GLN A 134 -8.34 -13.48 9.14
C GLN A 134 -8.22 -12.54 10.35
N MET A 135 -7.88 -11.28 10.13
CA MET A 135 -7.79 -10.29 11.20
C MET A 135 -9.15 -10.06 11.88
N TYR A 136 -10.22 -10.01 11.11
CA TYR A 136 -11.59 -9.93 11.64
C TYR A 136 -11.95 -11.13 12.53
N LEU A 137 -11.63 -12.35 12.08
CA LEU A 137 -11.85 -13.57 12.87
C LEU A 137 -11.06 -13.57 14.19
N MET A 138 -9.83 -13.06 14.16
CA MET A 138 -8.99 -12.92 15.36
C MET A 138 -9.56 -11.86 16.32
N ALA A 139 -9.97 -10.71 15.82
CA ALA A 139 -10.45 -9.59 16.63
C ALA A 139 -11.85 -9.83 17.22
N HIS A 140 -12.80 -10.30 16.42
CA HIS A 140 -14.20 -10.43 16.84
C HIS A 140 -14.56 -11.81 17.40
N LYS A 141 -14.00 -12.89 16.83
CA LYS A 141 -14.29 -14.26 17.28
C LYS A 141 -13.26 -14.82 18.26
N GLY A 142 -12.18 -14.08 18.55
CA GLY A 142 -11.13 -14.48 19.49
C GLY A 142 -10.38 -15.75 19.06
N MET A 143 -10.38 -16.08 17.76
CA MET A 143 -9.73 -17.29 17.25
C MET A 143 -8.22 -17.16 17.27
N SER A 144 -7.52 -18.29 17.42
CA SER A 144 -6.06 -18.33 17.26
C SER A 144 -5.68 -17.98 15.81
N GLN A 145 -4.51 -17.36 15.61
CA GLN A 145 -4.02 -16.96 14.29
C GLN A 145 -4.04 -18.13 13.29
N ARG A 146 -3.63 -19.32 13.72
CA ARG A 146 -3.60 -20.54 12.88
C ARG A 146 -5.00 -21.00 12.49
N GLN A 147 -5.95 -20.97 13.42
CA GLN A 147 -7.33 -21.38 13.16
C GLN A 147 -8.03 -20.38 12.23
N ALA A 148 -7.88 -19.08 12.50
CA ALA A 148 -8.40 -18.03 11.64
C ALA A 148 -7.82 -18.12 10.22
N TYR A 149 -6.51 -18.39 10.10
CA TYR A 149 -5.84 -18.60 8.81
C TYR A 149 -6.41 -19.79 8.04
N ALA A 150 -6.61 -20.93 8.70
CA ALA A 150 -7.14 -22.13 8.06
C ALA A 150 -8.57 -21.91 7.54
N ILE A 151 -9.42 -21.25 8.32
CA ILE A 151 -10.79 -20.92 7.91
C ILE A 151 -10.78 -19.98 6.70
N ALA A 152 -10.01 -18.89 6.78
CA ALA A 152 -9.92 -17.91 5.70
C ALA A 152 -9.37 -18.53 4.40
N CYS A 153 -8.34 -19.38 4.49
CA CYS A 153 -7.80 -20.08 3.33
C CYS A 153 -8.79 -21.10 2.76
N ASN A 154 -9.52 -21.84 3.59
CA ASN A 154 -10.52 -22.78 3.11
C ASN A 154 -11.66 -22.10 2.33
N GLU A 155 -12.12 -20.95 2.80
CA GLU A 155 -13.10 -20.13 2.05
C GLU A 155 -12.49 -19.64 0.73
N PHE A 156 -11.25 -19.15 0.78
CA PHE A 156 -10.54 -18.71 -0.41
C PHE A 156 -10.37 -19.82 -1.46
N TYR A 157 -10.01 -21.03 -1.04
CA TYR A 157 -9.87 -22.18 -1.94
C TYR A 157 -11.18 -22.55 -2.60
N LYS A 158 -12.31 -22.48 -1.88
CA LYS A 158 -13.62 -22.74 -2.47
C LYS A 158 -13.95 -21.73 -3.57
N ILE A 159 -13.64 -20.45 -3.35
CA ILE A 159 -13.84 -19.39 -4.35
C ILE A 159 -12.96 -19.63 -5.57
N ARG A 160 -11.67 -19.93 -5.37
CA ARG A 160 -10.73 -20.21 -6.47
C ARG A 160 -11.12 -21.45 -7.27
N ALA A 161 -11.51 -22.53 -6.60
CA ALA A 161 -11.98 -23.74 -7.26
C ALA A 161 -13.25 -23.47 -8.08
N ARG A 162 -14.17 -22.67 -7.54
CA ARG A 162 -15.39 -22.26 -8.24
C ARG A 162 -15.06 -21.43 -9.48
N GLU A 163 -14.18 -20.43 -9.35
CA GLU A 163 -13.75 -19.58 -10.47
C GLU A 163 -13.15 -20.42 -11.62
N GLU A 164 -12.30 -21.40 -11.29
CA GLU A 164 -11.70 -22.30 -12.29
C GLU A 164 -12.74 -23.17 -13.01
N ILE A 165 -13.69 -23.74 -12.25
CA ILE A 165 -14.78 -24.55 -12.81
C ILE A 165 -15.67 -23.69 -13.71
N GLU A 166 -16.04 -22.49 -13.26
CA GLU A 166 -16.88 -21.56 -14.01
C GLU A 166 -16.23 -21.19 -15.35
N GLN A 167 -14.92 -20.89 -15.36
CA GLN A 167 -14.18 -20.60 -16.59
C GLN A 167 -14.17 -21.79 -17.55
N ARG A 168 -13.87 -23.00 -17.06
CA ARG A 168 -13.84 -24.22 -17.89
C ARG A 168 -15.21 -24.52 -18.50
N VAL A 169 -16.25 -24.49 -17.68
CA VAL A 169 -17.62 -24.76 -18.12
C VAL A 169 -18.09 -23.71 -19.13
N ALA A 170 -17.76 -22.43 -18.92
CA ALA A 170 -18.10 -21.36 -19.85
C ALA A 170 -17.44 -21.56 -21.23
N GLU A 171 -16.18 -21.99 -21.27
CA GLU A 171 -15.49 -22.32 -22.53
C GLU A 171 -16.13 -23.52 -23.24
N GLU A 172 -16.40 -24.61 -22.51
CA GLU A 172 -17.04 -25.81 -23.06
C GLU A 172 -18.43 -25.50 -23.64
N GLN A 173 -19.24 -24.75 -22.90
CA GLN A 173 -20.55 -24.31 -23.35
C GLN A 173 -20.44 -23.42 -24.59
N ALA A 174 -19.55 -22.44 -24.60
CA ALA A 174 -19.36 -21.56 -25.75
C ALA A 174 -19.03 -22.36 -27.02
N ILE A 175 -18.13 -23.34 -26.92
CA ILE A 175 -17.77 -24.22 -28.05
C ILE A 175 -18.98 -25.07 -28.48
N ALA A 176 -19.73 -25.63 -27.54
CA ALA A 176 -20.94 -26.41 -27.83
C ALA A 176 -22.01 -25.61 -28.57
N PHE A 177 -22.13 -24.31 -28.28
CA PHE A 177 -23.03 -23.38 -28.98
C PHE A 177 -22.43 -22.80 -30.29
N GLY A 178 -21.29 -23.32 -30.75
CA GLY A 178 -20.69 -22.97 -32.04
C GLY A 178 -19.71 -21.79 -31.99
N ALA A 179 -19.26 -21.35 -30.81
CA ALA A 179 -18.21 -20.34 -30.72
C ALA A 179 -16.88 -20.90 -31.23
N VAL A 180 -16.20 -20.14 -32.09
CA VAL A 180 -14.87 -20.50 -32.59
C VAL A 180 -13.81 -20.04 -31.58
N ARG A 181 -13.05 -21.00 -31.03
CA ARG A 181 -11.97 -20.72 -30.09
C ARG A 181 -10.86 -19.90 -30.76
N LYS A 182 -10.47 -18.78 -30.13
CA LYS A 182 -9.27 -18.02 -30.51
C LYS A 182 -8.00 -18.81 -30.16
N LYS A 183 -6.84 -18.35 -30.63
CA LYS A 183 -5.55 -18.94 -30.25
C LYS A 183 -5.40 -18.97 -28.73
N SER A 184 -5.09 -20.14 -28.17
CA SER A 184 -4.90 -20.31 -26.73
C SER A 184 -3.65 -19.56 -26.29
N GLU A 185 -3.52 -19.27 -24.99
CA GLU A 185 -2.30 -18.63 -24.49
C GLU A 185 -1.07 -19.51 -24.75
N VAL A 186 -1.22 -20.84 -24.67
CA VAL A 186 -0.18 -21.82 -25.01
C VAL A 186 0.25 -21.70 -26.48
N GLU A 187 -0.70 -21.60 -27.42
CA GLU A 187 -0.36 -21.42 -28.84
C GLU A 187 0.36 -20.08 -29.09
N LYS A 188 -0.04 -19.02 -28.37
CA LYS A 188 0.63 -17.71 -28.46
C LYS A 188 2.04 -17.76 -27.89
N THR A 189 2.27 -18.44 -26.76
CA THR A 189 3.61 -18.57 -26.16
C THR A 189 4.51 -19.39 -27.07
N MET A 190 4.06 -20.54 -27.57
CA MET A 190 4.80 -21.37 -28.52
C MET A 190 5.19 -20.59 -29.78
N TRP A 191 4.30 -19.75 -30.30
CA TRP A 191 4.61 -18.90 -31.44
C TRP A 191 5.68 -17.84 -31.13
N LYS A 192 5.63 -17.22 -29.94
CA LYS A 192 6.65 -16.26 -29.48
C LYS A 192 8.02 -16.95 -29.32
N GLU A 193 8.04 -18.13 -28.73
CA GLU A 193 9.26 -18.94 -28.57
C GLU A 193 9.86 -19.31 -29.91
N TYR A 194 9.04 -19.83 -30.84
CA TYR A 194 9.48 -20.16 -32.19
C TYR A 194 10.08 -18.94 -32.92
N LYS A 195 9.44 -17.78 -32.79
CA LYS A 195 9.91 -16.52 -33.37
C LYS A 195 11.30 -16.15 -32.84
N GLU A 196 11.52 -16.25 -31.53
CA GLU A 196 12.82 -15.94 -30.92
C GLU A 196 13.89 -16.97 -31.27
N ILE A 197 13.58 -18.27 -31.29
CA ILE A 197 14.52 -19.33 -31.73
C ILE A 197 14.98 -19.07 -33.17
N ARG A 198 14.07 -18.69 -34.06
CA ARG A 198 14.43 -18.36 -35.45
C ARG A 198 15.30 -17.12 -35.52
N ARG A 199 15.00 -16.10 -34.70
CA ARG A 199 15.78 -14.87 -34.62
C ARG A 199 17.21 -15.13 -34.16
N THR A 200 17.39 -15.90 -33.09
CA THR A 200 18.72 -16.24 -32.55
C THR A 200 19.52 -17.09 -33.53
N ARG A 201 18.87 -18.04 -34.23
CA ARG A 201 19.52 -18.86 -35.25
C ARG A 201 20.04 -18.06 -36.44
N ASN A 202 19.36 -16.99 -36.83
CA ASN A 202 19.77 -16.14 -37.96
C ASN A 202 20.82 -15.08 -37.56
N ALA A 203 21.07 -14.89 -36.26
CA ALA A 203 22.04 -13.92 -35.74
C ALA A 203 23.44 -14.51 -35.50
N VAL A 204 23.58 -15.82 -35.64
CA VAL A 204 24.84 -16.59 -35.64
C VAL A 204 25.22 -16.89 -37.08
#